data_AF-A0A2V7XZX5-F1
#
_entry.id   AF-A0A2V7XZX5-F1
#
_cell.length_a   1.000
_cell.length_b   1.000
_cell.length_c   1.000
_cell.angle_alpha   90.00
_cell.angle_beta   90.00
_cell.angle_gamma   90.00
#
_symmetry.space_group_name_H-M   'P 1'
#
loop_
_entity.id
_entity.type
_entity.pdbx_description
1 polymer ?
#
loop_
_entity_poly.entity_id
_entity_poly.type
_entity_poly.pdbx_seq_one_letter_code
_entity_poly.pdbx_strand_id
1 'polypeptide(L)'
;MRRMATESVKEQRQVKDQRQQILSGVVETLLRDLKEGIGDRDRRRQVEEWMRTLAEKYPEFKIEVGLRDYYLAEADRLRGEFDKASDLTERLSLGRNIEAFLDRAADYERRIGER
;
A
#
# COMPACT_ATOMS: atom_id res chain seq x y z
N MET A 1 -7.84 0.54 46.35
CA MET A 1 -7.75 -0.31 45.14
C MET A 1 -8.36 0.29 43.86
N ARG A 2 -9.40 1.16 43.89
CA ARG A 2 -10.04 1.71 42.66
C ARG A 2 -9.20 2.71 41.81
N ARG A 3 -8.22 3.42 42.39
CA ARG A 3 -7.36 4.39 41.65
C ARG A 3 -6.33 3.73 40.73
N MET A 4 -5.70 2.63 41.16
CA MET A 4 -4.72 1.92 40.33
C MET A 4 -5.34 1.31 39.06
N ALA A 5 -6.60 0.84 39.14
CA ALA A 5 -7.30 0.32 37.98
C ALA A 5 -7.64 1.41 36.94
N THR A 6 -7.86 2.66 37.38
CA THR A 6 -8.19 3.77 36.48
C THR A 6 -6.95 4.39 35.83
N GLU A 7 -5.81 4.42 36.54
CA GLU A 7 -4.52 4.81 35.97
C GLU A 7 -4.00 3.79 34.95
N SER A 8 -4.09 2.49 35.25
CA SER A 8 -3.68 1.42 34.33
C SER A 8 -4.46 1.44 33.00
N VAL A 9 -5.77 1.71 33.05
CA VAL A 9 -6.59 1.82 31.83
C VAL A 9 -6.23 3.08 31.02
N LYS A 10 -5.92 4.20 31.69
CA LYS A 10 -5.49 5.44 31.02
C LYS A 10 -4.14 5.26 30.32
N GLU A 11 -3.20 4.58 30.96
CA GLU A 11 -1.88 4.27 30.42
C GLU A 11 -1.96 3.32 29.22
N GLN A 12 -2.79 2.26 29.31
CA GLN A 12 -3.06 1.36 28.18
C GLN A 12 -3.65 2.10 26.97
N ARG A 13 -4.55 3.05 27.20
CA ARG A 13 -5.14 3.87 26.13
C ARG A 13 -4.10 4.78 25.47
N GLN A 14 -3.25 5.43 26.27
CA GLN A 14 -2.16 6.27 25.75
C GLN A 14 -1.18 5.46 24.89
N VAL A 15 -0.79 4.27 25.34
CA VAL A 15 0.08 3.38 24.55
C VAL A 15 -0.58 2.95 23.25
N LYS A 16 -1.88 2.65 23.27
CA LYS A 16 -2.65 2.30 22.06
C LYS A 16 -2.69 3.46 21.07
N ASP A 17 -3.00 4.67 21.53
CA ASP A 17 -3.11 5.86 20.70
C ASP A 17 -1.74 6.21 20.07
N GLN A 18 -0.66 6.12 20.84
CA GLN A 18 0.70 6.35 20.35
C GLN A 18 1.12 5.32 19.30
N ARG A 19 0.80 4.03 19.52
CA ARG A 19 1.04 2.99 18.50
C ARG A 19 0.29 3.29 17.20
N GLN A 20 -0.95 3.76 17.30
CA GLN A 20 -1.76 4.08 16.13
C GLN A 20 -1.16 5.25 15.33
N GLN A 21 -0.67 6.29 16.00
CA GLN A 21 0.02 7.42 15.36
C GLN A 21 1.30 6.98 14.64
N ILE A 22 2.12 6.15 15.30
CA ILE A 22 3.36 5.62 14.69
C ILE A 22 3.03 4.79 13.45
N LEU A 23 2.04 3.90 13.54
CA LEU A 23 1.63 3.07 12.42
C LEU A 23 1.09 3.90 11.24
N SER A 24 0.30 4.96 11.51
CA SER A 24 -0.18 5.87 10.47
C SER A 24 0.98 6.52 9.71
N GLY A 25 1.96 7.08 10.42
CA GLY A 25 3.10 7.75 9.80
C GLY A 25 4.01 6.79 9.00
N VAL A 26 4.16 5.55 9.47
CA VAL A 26 4.88 4.49 8.74
C VAL A 26 4.12 4.12 7.47
N VAL A 27 2.80 3.90 7.55
CA VAL A 27 1.94 3.60 6.40
C VAL A 27 2.01 4.70 5.34
N GLU A 28 1.88 5.95 5.75
CA GLU A 28 1.96 7.11 4.85
C GLU A 28 3.31 7.19 4.14
N THR A 29 4.41 6.97 4.87
CA THR A 29 5.76 6.98 4.31
C THR A 29 5.93 5.86 3.28
N LEU A 30 5.51 4.63 3.61
CA LEU A 30 5.65 3.49 2.72
C LEU A 30 4.80 3.62 1.45
N LEU A 31 3.58 4.14 1.56
CA LEU A 31 2.73 4.41 0.39
C LEU A 31 3.35 5.46 -0.53
N ARG A 32 3.92 6.52 0.05
CA ARG A 32 4.63 7.54 -0.73
C ARG A 32 5.85 6.92 -1.42
N ASP A 33 6.67 6.16 -0.70
CA ASP A 33 7.86 5.53 -1.24
C ASP A 33 7.52 4.57 -2.40
N LEU A 34 6.44 3.79 -2.27
CA LEU A 34 5.93 2.96 -3.36
C LEU A 34 5.53 3.81 -4.57
N LYS A 35 4.73 4.86 -4.36
CA LYS A 35 4.25 5.74 -5.43
C LYS A 35 5.38 6.48 -6.16
N GLU A 36 6.42 6.88 -5.43
CA GLU A 36 7.60 7.53 -5.99
C GLU A 36 8.60 6.53 -6.60
N GLY A 37 8.32 5.22 -6.51
CA GLY A 37 9.17 4.17 -7.05
C GLY A 37 10.47 3.99 -6.27
N ILE A 38 10.55 4.42 -5.01
CA ILE A 38 11.74 4.34 -4.18
C ILE A 38 12.09 2.87 -3.88
N GLY A 39 13.38 2.55 -3.98
CA GLY A 39 13.93 1.22 -3.72
C GLY A 39 14.12 0.36 -4.97
N ASP A 40 14.71 -0.82 -4.80
CA ASP A 40 14.77 -1.83 -5.85
C ASP A 40 13.46 -2.64 -5.92
N ARG A 41 13.39 -3.56 -6.88
CA ARG A 41 12.21 -4.41 -7.10
C ARG A 41 11.86 -5.25 -5.87
N ASP A 42 12.86 -5.81 -5.21
CA ASP A 42 12.65 -6.70 -4.06
C ASP A 42 12.15 -5.91 -2.85
N ARG A 43 12.68 -4.70 -2.64
CA ARG A 43 12.22 -3.80 -1.61
C ARG A 43 10.77 -3.38 -1.85
N ARG A 44 10.40 -2.97 -3.06
CA ARG A 44 9.00 -2.61 -3.38
C ARG A 44 8.06 -3.78 -3.15
N ARG A 45 8.45 -4.99 -3.57
CA ARG A 45 7.69 -6.21 -3.31
C ARG A 45 7.47 -6.47 -1.81
N GLN A 46 8.52 -6.36 -0.99
CA GLN A 46 8.41 -6.54 0.46
C GLN A 46 7.48 -5.50 1.08
N VAL A 47 7.55 -4.25 0.65
CA VAL A 47 6.66 -3.19 1.12
C VAL A 47 5.21 -3.50 0.71
N GLU A 48 4.96 -3.90 -0.54
CA GLU A 48 3.62 -4.32 -0.98
C GLU A 48 3.03 -5.45 -0.13
N GLU A 49 3.81 -6.50 0.13
CA GLU A 49 3.41 -7.65 0.96
C GLU A 49 3.09 -7.22 2.40
N TRP A 50 3.90 -6.32 2.96
CA TRP A 50 3.67 -5.80 4.29
C TRP A 50 2.41 -4.91 4.35
N MET A 51 2.22 -4.02 3.38
CA MET A 51 1.06 -3.15 3.30
C MET A 51 -0.25 -3.94 3.15
N ARG A 52 -0.23 -5.05 2.39
CA ARG A 52 -1.36 -6.00 2.32
C ARG A 52 -1.79 -6.51 3.69
N THR A 53 -0.82 -6.97 4.48
CA THR A 53 -1.06 -7.48 5.83
C THR A 53 -1.58 -6.38 6.76
N LEU A 54 -1.07 -5.16 6.63
CA LEU A 54 -1.53 -4.02 7.43
C LEU A 54 -2.94 -3.57 7.05
N ALA A 55 -3.31 -3.62 5.76
CA ALA A 55 -4.63 -3.25 5.27
C ALA A 55 -5.76 -4.12 5.85
N GLU A 56 -5.48 -5.41 6.05
CA GLU A 56 -6.42 -6.33 6.69
C GLU A 56 -6.58 -6.05 8.19
N LYS A 57 -5.48 -5.71 8.87
CA LYS A 57 -5.47 -5.48 10.33
C LYS A 57 -5.99 -4.11 10.73
N TYR A 58 -5.75 -3.09 9.90
CA TYR A 58 -6.02 -1.68 10.20
C TYR A 58 -6.74 -1.00 9.04
N PRO A 59 -8.02 -1.34 8.77
CA PRO A 59 -8.78 -0.76 7.68
C PRO A 59 -8.97 0.76 7.80
N GLU A 60 -8.89 1.31 9.01
CA GLU A 60 -8.97 2.76 9.28
C GLU A 60 -7.88 3.58 8.60
N PHE A 61 -6.75 2.96 8.25
CA PHE A 61 -5.63 3.64 7.58
C PHE A 61 -5.77 3.74 6.07
N LYS A 62 -6.89 3.28 5.49
CA LYS A 62 -7.18 3.38 4.04
C LYS A 62 -6.04 2.88 3.14
N ILE A 63 -5.30 1.86 3.61
CA ILE A 63 -4.13 1.32 2.92
C ILE A 63 -4.51 0.77 1.53
N GLU A 64 -5.69 0.17 1.41
CA GLU A 64 -6.23 -0.35 0.14
C GLU A 64 -6.32 0.75 -0.93
N VAL A 65 -6.67 1.99 -0.55
CA VAL A 65 -6.71 3.15 -1.46
C VAL A 65 -5.30 3.49 -1.94
N GLY A 66 -4.34 3.56 -1.04
CA GLY A 66 -2.95 3.85 -1.39
C GLY A 66 -2.34 2.77 -2.29
N LEU A 67 -2.63 1.49 -2.03
CA LEU A 67 -2.18 0.38 -2.88
C LEU A 67 -2.79 0.43 -4.27
N ARG A 68 -4.10 0.71 -4.39
CA ARG A 68 -4.76 0.95 -5.68
C ARG A 68 -4.06 2.06 -6.45
N ASP A 69 -3.87 3.22 -5.83
CA ASP A 69 -3.29 4.40 -6.48
C ASP A 69 -1.85 4.14 -6.93
N TYR A 70 -1.07 3.40 -6.14
CA TYR A 70 0.27 2.95 -6.53
C TYR A 70 0.22 2.05 -7.78
N TYR A 71 -0.65 1.04 -7.80
CA TYR A 71 -0.73 0.12 -8.94
C TYR A 71 -1.21 0.81 -10.22
N LEU A 72 -2.10 1.80 -10.12
CA LEU A 72 -2.48 2.65 -11.26
C LEU A 72 -1.29 3.49 -11.76
N ALA A 73 -0.55 4.13 -10.85
CA ALA A 73 0.62 4.93 -11.22
C ALA A 73 1.71 4.09 -11.90
N GLU A 74 1.94 2.87 -11.43
CA GLU A 74 2.94 1.97 -12.02
C GLU A 74 2.50 1.43 -13.39
N ALA A 75 1.20 1.15 -13.57
CA ALA A 75 0.64 0.80 -14.88
C ALA A 75 0.81 1.94 -15.89
N ASP A 76 0.53 3.19 -15.50
CA ASP A 76 0.73 4.37 -16.33
C ASP A 76 2.21 4.60 -16.66
N ARG A 77 3.12 4.39 -15.70
CA ARG A 77 4.57 4.47 -15.90
C ARG A 77 5.02 3.46 -16.97
N LEU A 78 4.62 2.20 -16.82
CA LEU A 78 4.94 1.13 -17.77
C LEU A 78 4.31 1.36 -19.14
N ARG A 79 3.13 1.97 -19.21
CA ARG A 79 2.52 2.37 -20.49
C ARG A 79 3.40 3.38 -21.23
N GLY A 80 3.99 4.34 -20.51
CA GLY A 80 4.96 5.27 -21.09
C GLY A 80 6.23 4.61 -21.62
N GLU A 81 6.64 3.47 -21.05
CA GLU A 81 7.73 2.62 -21.59
C GLU A 81 7.25 1.80 -22.80
N PHE A 82 6.05 1.23 -22.71
CA PHE A 82 5.43 0.45 -23.79
C PHE A 82 5.32 1.24 -25.09
N ASP A 83 4.89 2.50 -25.01
CA ASP A 83 4.74 3.37 -26.18
C ASP A 83 6.09 3.68 -26.85
N LYS A 84 7.19 3.62 -26.10
CA LYS A 84 8.57 3.88 -26.58
C LYS A 84 9.28 2.61 -27.05
N ALA A 85 8.84 1.44 -26.58
CA ALA A 85 9.44 0.16 -26.94
C ALA A 85 9.37 -0.06 -28.46
N SER A 86 10.50 -0.43 -29.06
CA SER A 86 10.62 -0.67 -30.50
C SER A 86 10.52 -2.15 -30.86
N ASP A 87 10.78 -3.03 -29.90
CA ASP A 87 10.74 -4.47 -30.06
C ASP A 87 9.38 -5.06 -29.61
N LEU A 88 8.89 -6.04 -30.37
CA LEU A 88 7.61 -6.71 -30.08
C LEU A 88 7.67 -7.54 -28.80
N THR A 89 8.80 -8.21 -28.53
CA THR A 89 8.95 -9.04 -27.33
C THR A 89 8.93 -8.18 -26.08
N GLU A 90 9.61 -7.04 -26.11
CA GLU A 90 9.59 -6.02 -25.06
C GLU A 90 8.17 -5.48 -24.83
N ARG A 91 7.45 -5.10 -25.90
CA ARG A 91 6.05 -4.65 -25.81
C ARG A 91 5.15 -5.70 -25.17
N LEU A 92 5.25 -6.97 -25.58
CA LEU A 92 4.45 -8.05 -25.01
C LEU A 92 4.76 -8.27 -23.53
N SER A 93 6.03 -8.16 -23.13
CA SER A 93 6.44 -8.24 -21.72
C SER A 93 5.86 -7.09 -20.90
N LEU A 94 6.00 -5.85 -21.38
CA LEU A 94 5.44 -4.66 -20.74
C LEU A 94 3.91 -4.72 -20.65
N GLY A 95 3.23 -5.15 -21.72
CA GLY A 95 1.77 -5.32 -21.74
C GLY A 95 1.27 -6.27 -20.66
N ARG A 96 1.90 -7.43 -20.49
CA ARG A 96 1.57 -8.39 -19.42
C ARG A 96 1.76 -7.80 -18.02
N ASN A 97 2.83 -7.01 -17.83
CA ASN A 97 3.06 -6.36 -16.54
C ASN A 97 2.01 -5.27 -16.27
N ILE A 98 1.65 -4.46 -17.27
CA ILE A 98 0.59 -3.46 -17.16
C ILE A 98 -0.74 -4.11 -16.76
N GLU A 99 -1.14 -5.18 -17.45
CA GLU A 99 -2.35 -5.95 -17.11
C GLU A 99 -2.33 -6.44 -15.66
N ALA A 100 -1.23 -7.05 -15.22
CA ALA A 100 -1.09 -7.53 -13.84
C ALA A 100 -1.20 -6.41 -12.79
N PHE A 101 -0.74 -5.20 -13.10
CA PHE A 101 -0.91 -4.04 -12.23
C PHE A 101 -2.35 -3.54 -12.20
N LEU A 102 -3.01 -3.45 -13.36
CA LEU A 102 -4.41 -3.05 -13.46
C LEU A 102 -5.35 -4.03 -12.77
N ASP A 103 -5.11 -5.33 -12.88
CA ASP A 103 -5.88 -6.36 -12.17
C ASP A 103 -5.81 -6.18 -10.66
N ARG A 104 -4.61 -5.87 -10.13
CA ARG A 104 -4.44 -5.59 -8.70
C ARG A 104 -5.15 -4.32 -8.29
N ALA A 105 -5.05 -3.24 -9.08
CA ALA A 105 -5.77 -2.00 -8.80
C ALA A 105 -7.30 -2.24 -8.75
N ALA A 106 -7.83 -3.02 -9.69
CA ALA A 106 -9.25 -3.39 -9.73
C ALA A 106 -9.67 -4.23 -8.52
N ASP A 107 -8.83 -5.15 -8.05
CA ASP A 107 -9.10 -5.92 -6.82
C ASP A 107 -9.25 -5.02 -5.60
N TYR A 108 -8.36 -4.03 -5.43
CA TYR A 108 -8.47 -3.07 -4.34
C TYR A 108 -9.67 -2.14 -4.49
N GLU A 109 -9.98 -1.66 -5.70
CA GLU A 109 -11.17 -0.84 -5.96
C GLU A 109 -12.44 -1.57 -5.52
N ARG A 110 -12.55 -2.86 -5.87
CA ARG A 110 -13.66 -3.71 -5.45
C ARG A 110 -13.72 -3.85 -3.93
N ARG A 111 -12.60 -4.17 -3.27
CA ARG A 111 -12.53 -4.30 -1.80
C ARG A 111 -12.91 -3.01 -1.07
N ILE A 112 -12.51 -1.86 -1.62
CA ILE A 112 -12.87 -0.55 -1.08
C ILE A 112 -14.39 -0.33 -1.18
N GLY A 113 -15.01 -0.71 -2.31
CA GLY A 113 -16.45 -0.58 -2.50
C GLY A 113 -17.30 -1.59 -1.69
N GLU A 114 -16.73 -2.72 -1.29
CA GLU A 114 -17.38 -3.74 -0.46
C GLU A 114 -17.38 -3.40 1.05
N ARG A 115 -16.62 -2.38 1.48
CA ARG A 115 -16.48 -1.95 2.88
C ARG A 115 -17.31 -0.71 3.21
#